data_AF-A0A379IHQ5-F1
#
_entry.id   AF-A0A379IHQ5-F1
#
_cell.length_a   1.000
_cell.length_b   1.000
_cell.length_c   1.000
_cell.angle_alpha   90.00
_cell.angle_beta   90.00
_cell.angle_gamma   90.00
#
_symmetry.space_group_name_H-M   'P 1'
#
loop_
_entity.id
_entity.type
_entity.pdbx_description
1 polymer ?
#
loop_
_entity_poly.entity_id
_entity_poly.type
_entity_poly.pdbx_seq_one_letter_code
_entity_poly.pdbx_strand_id
1 'polypeptide(L)'
;MNQQARFTHMQDGTQEDWAIIAADFSAYARQLPGRILAHLRLLEGDFGGFPVDRLTHSLQTASRAWHDSRDEEYVVCALLHDIGDTLGSYNHPDIAAAILKPFVSPQNLWMVEKHGIFQGYYFLSPPGHGSPPARAIWRAPAV
;
A
#
# COMPACT_ATOMS: atom_id res chain seq x y z
N MET A 1 8.41 29.76 16.00
CA MET A 1 8.84 29.68 14.58
C MET A 1 9.65 28.40 14.45
N ASN A 2 9.31 27.50 13.53
CA ASN A 2 10.16 26.33 13.26
C ASN A 2 11.47 26.80 12.61
N GLN A 3 12.59 26.24 13.06
CA GLN A 3 13.88 26.52 12.46
C GLN A 3 13.96 25.89 11.07
N GLN A 4 14.70 26.52 10.16
CA GLN A 4 14.93 26.05 8.80
C GLN A 4 16.43 26.07 8.50
N ALA A 5 16.89 25.09 7.74
CA ALA A 5 18.23 25.11 7.16
C ALA A 5 18.38 26.33 6.23
N ARG A 6 19.59 26.91 6.17
CA ARG A 6 19.85 28.17 5.45
C ARG A 6 20.62 28.02 4.15
N PHE A 7 21.19 26.86 3.86
CA PHE A 7 21.97 26.64 2.64
C PHE A 7 21.09 26.76 1.38
N THR A 8 21.69 27.26 0.29
CA THR A 8 21.06 27.28 -1.05
C THR A 8 21.57 26.14 -1.94
N HIS A 9 22.75 25.60 -1.66
CA HIS A 9 23.28 24.37 -2.27
C HIS A 9 23.57 23.34 -1.17
N MET A 10 23.20 22.07 -1.39
CA MET A 10 23.37 21.01 -0.37
C MET A 10 24.81 20.84 0.12
N GLN A 11 25.80 21.09 -0.75
CA GLN A 11 27.21 21.02 -0.40
C GLN A 11 27.66 22.06 0.64
N ASP A 12 26.90 23.16 0.77
CA ASP A 12 27.18 24.25 1.71
C ASP A 12 26.47 24.03 3.07
N GLY A 13 25.79 22.90 3.25
CA GLY A 13 25.04 22.60 4.46
C GLY A 13 25.93 22.44 5.68
N THR A 14 25.64 23.21 6.73
CA THR A 14 26.35 23.16 8.01
C THR A 14 25.82 22.04 8.91
N GLN A 15 26.57 21.69 9.96
CA GLN A 15 26.10 20.70 10.94
C GLN A 15 24.78 21.12 11.59
N GLU A 16 24.63 22.42 11.87
CA GLU A 16 23.42 23.02 12.42
C GLU A 16 22.24 22.87 11.46
N ASP A 17 22.44 23.10 10.16
CA ASP A 17 21.39 22.90 9.14
C ASP A 17 20.91 21.45 9.10
N TRP A 18 21.84 20.49 9.14
CA TRP A 18 21.50 19.06 9.15
C TRP A 18 20.79 18.64 10.43
N ALA A 19 21.16 19.21 11.58
CA ALA A 19 20.47 18.97 12.83
C ALA A 19 19.02 19.46 12.80
N ILE A 20 18.77 20.62 12.20
CA ILE A 20 17.41 21.14 11.97
C ILE A 20 16.60 20.18 11.09
N ILE A 21 17.17 19.76 9.95
CA ILE A 21 16.49 18.84 9.01
C ILE A 21 16.19 17.49 9.68
N ALA A 22 17.14 16.92 10.42
CA ALA A 22 16.96 15.65 11.10
C ALA A 22 15.86 15.71 12.16
N ALA A 23 15.81 16.81 12.94
CA ALA A 23 14.77 17.03 13.94
C ALA A 23 13.38 17.15 13.30
N ASP A 24 13.25 17.91 12.21
CA ASP A 24 12.00 18.07 11.48
C ASP A 24 11.56 16.75 10.83
N PHE A 25 12.48 16.04 10.18
CA PHE A 25 12.20 14.72 9.58
C PHE A 25 11.74 13.71 10.62
N SER A 26 12.34 13.68 11.82
CA SER A 26 11.90 12.79 12.90
C SER A 26 10.44 13.06 13.30
N ALA A 27 10.04 14.34 13.38
CA ALA A 27 8.66 14.71 13.65
C ALA A 27 7.73 14.33 12.48
N TYR A 28 8.14 14.60 11.24
CA TYR A 28 7.39 14.26 10.03
C TYR A 28 7.18 12.74 9.86
N ALA A 29 8.21 11.93 10.12
CA ALA A 29 8.18 10.48 9.98
C ALA A 29 7.16 9.84 10.95
N ARG A 30 7.08 10.33 12.20
CA ARG A 30 6.07 9.84 13.18
C ARG A 30 4.63 10.05 12.74
N GLN A 31 4.37 11.01 11.86
CA GLN A 31 3.03 11.29 11.34
C GLN A 31 2.65 10.44 10.11
N LEU A 32 3.55 9.55 9.65
CA LEU A 32 3.32 8.71 8.47
C LEU A 32 1.97 7.95 8.50
N PRO A 33 1.56 7.29 9.60
CA PRO A 33 0.29 6.55 9.62
C PRO A 33 -0.91 7.43 9.27
N GLY A 34 -0.94 8.69 9.74
CA GLY A 34 -2.01 9.63 9.42
C GLY A 34 -2.07 9.98 7.93
N ARG A 35 -0.90 10.14 7.29
CA ARG A 35 -0.82 10.37 5.84
C ARG A 35 -1.26 9.13 5.05
N ILE A 36 -0.84 7.94 5.46
CA ILE A 36 -1.27 6.69 4.83
C ILE A 36 -2.79 6.56 4.86
N LEU A 37 -3.44 6.82 6.00
CA LEU A 37 -4.90 6.80 6.10
C LEU A 37 -5.58 7.87 5.24
N ALA A 38 -4.98 9.07 5.14
CA ALA A 38 -5.50 10.11 4.26
C ALA A 38 -5.44 9.70 2.78
N HIS A 39 -4.35 9.07 2.35
CA HIS A 39 -4.21 8.54 0.99
C HIS A 39 -5.14 7.36 0.72
N LEU A 40 -5.29 6.44 1.68
CA LEU A 40 -6.22 5.32 1.55
C LEU A 40 -7.66 5.80 1.32
N ARG A 41 -8.08 6.89 1.98
CA ARG A 41 -9.41 7.49 1.77
C ARG A 41 -9.62 8.08 0.37
N LEU A 42 -8.57 8.37 -0.39
CA LEU A 42 -8.71 8.82 -1.78
C LEU A 42 -9.30 7.75 -2.70
N LEU A 43 -9.31 6.48 -2.26
CA LEU A 43 -9.94 5.37 -2.96
C LEU A 43 -11.48 5.34 -2.82
N GLU A 44 -12.05 6.18 -1.95
CA GLU A 44 -13.50 6.26 -1.74
C GLU A 44 -14.19 6.84 -2.99
N GLY A 45 -15.27 6.18 -3.43
CA GLY A 45 -16.07 6.62 -4.58
C GLY A 45 -15.48 6.33 -5.97
N ASP A 46 -14.23 5.83 -6.09
CA ASP A 46 -13.72 5.29 -7.36
C ASP A 46 -14.06 3.81 -7.49
N PHE A 47 -14.98 3.50 -8.40
CA PHE A 47 -15.45 2.15 -8.65
C PHE A 47 -14.62 1.40 -9.69
N GLY A 48 -13.91 2.09 -10.59
CA GLY A 48 -13.19 1.41 -11.68
C GLY A 48 -14.03 0.46 -12.55
N GLY A 49 -15.37 0.59 -12.53
CA GLY A 49 -16.32 -0.32 -13.19
C GLY A 49 -16.83 -1.49 -12.34
N PHE A 50 -16.38 -1.63 -11.10
CA PHE A 50 -16.82 -2.66 -10.14
C PHE A 50 -18.06 -2.24 -9.34
N PRO A 51 -18.83 -3.17 -8.74
CA PRO A 51 -19.95 -2.85 -7.85
C PRO A 51 -19.63 -2.17 -6.50
N VAL A 52 -18.36 -2.14 -6.07
CA VAL A 52 -17.93 -1.41 -4.87
C VAL A 52 -16.72 -0.54 -5.20
N ASP A 53 -16.52 0.54 -4.45
CA ASP A 53 -15.33 1.37 -4.63
C ASP A 53 -14.06 0.68 -4.09
N ARG A 54 -12.91 1.20 -4.53
CA ARG A 54 -11.59 0.68 -4.17
C ARG A 54 -11.31 0.70 -2.67
N LEU A 55 -11.82 1.70 -1.95
CA LEU A 55 -11.72 1.76 -0.49
C LEU A 55 -12.48 0.61 0.17
N THR A 56 -13.73 0.38 -0.26
CA THR A 56 -14.58 -0.70 0.22
C THR A 56 -13.96 -2.05 -0.07
N HIS A 57 -13.41 -2.26 -1.26
CA HIS A 57 -12.65 -3.46 -1.62
C HIS A 57 -11.44 -3.68 -0.67
N SER A 58 -10.65 -2.64 -0.41
CA SER A 58 -9.52 -2.70 0.53
C SER A 58 -9.97 -3.09 1.94
N LEU A 59 -11.04 -2.48 2.44
CA LEU A 59 -11.62 -2.79 3.77
C LEU A 59 -12.18 -4.22 3.84
N GLN A 60 -12.87 -4.68 2.80
CA GLN A 60 -13.40 -6.04 2.74
C GLN A 60 -12.26 -7.07 2.73
N THR A 61 -11.19 -6.82 1.98
CA THR A 61 -10.02 -7.70 1.91
C THR A 61 -9.33 -7.82 3.27
N ALA A 62 -9.10 -6.68 3.94
CA ALA A 62 -8.55 -6.66 5.30
C ALA A 62 -9.48 -7.35 6.33
N SER A 63 -10.79 -7.12 6.24
CA SER A 63 -11.78 -7.73 7.16
C SER A 63 -11.80 -9.25 7.02
N ARG A 64 -11.70 -9.77 5.79
CA ARG A 64 -11.60 -11.23 5.54
C ARG A 64 -10.32 -11.80 6.13
N ALA A 65 -9.18 -11.14 5.94
CA ALA A 65 -7.92 -11.56 6.53
C ALA A 65 -8.00 -11.60 8.07
N TRP A 66 -8.62 -10.60 8.68
CA TRP A 66 -8.86 -10.56 10.12
C TRP A 66 -9.75 -11.72 10.59
N HIS A 67 -10.87 -11.99 9.89
CA HIS A 67 -11.75 -13.11 10.22
C HIS A 67 -11.11 -14.49 9.97
N ASP A 68 -10.14 -14.58 9.05
CA ASP A 68 -9.29 -15.76 8.83
C ASP A 68 -8.16 -15.88 9.88
N SER A 69 -8.19 -15.07 10.95
CA SER A 69 -7.22 -15.08 12.05
C SER A 69 -5.77 -14.88 11.58
N ARG A 70 -5.57 -14.07 10.53
CA ARG A 70 -4.25 -13.65 10.08
C ARG A 70 -3.63 -12.67 11.08
N ASP A 71 -2.30 -12.59 11.06
CA ASP A 71 -1.59 -11.62 11.90
C ASP A 71 -1.81 -10.17 11.42
N GLU A 72 -1.45 -9.22 12.29
CA GLU A 72 -1.66 -7.79 12.05
C GLU A 72 -0.93 -7.30 10.79
N GLU A 73 0.30 -7.77 10.57
CA GLU A 73 1.09 -7.40 9.39
C GLU A 73 0.37 -7.78 8.10
N TYR A 74 -0.14 -9.01 8.05
CA TYR A 74 -0.90 -9.52 6.92
C TYR A 74 -2.20 -8.72 6.70
N VAL A 75 -2.93 -8.40 7.77
CA VAL A 75 -4.16 -7.60 7.69
C VAL A 75 -3.86 -6.18 7.18
N VAL A 76 -2.76 -5.57 7.60
CA VAL A 76 -2.31 -4.26 7.10
C VAL A 76 -1.89 -4.34 5.63
N CYS A 77 -1.17 -5.39 5.22
CA CYS A 77 -0.85 -5.63 3.81
C CYS A 77 -2.12 -5.77 2.97
N ALA A 78 -3.12 -6.53 3.45
CA ALA A 78 -4.41 -6.67 2.79
C ALA A 78 -5.16 -5.34 2.69
N LEU A 79 -5.10 -4.49 3.72
CA LEU A 79 -5.73 -3.16 3.71
C LEU A 79 -5.07 -2.21 2.71
N LEU A 80 -3.76 -2.29 2.56
CA LEU A 80 -2.97 -1.30 1.80
C LEU A 80 -2.52 -1.78 0.43
N HIS A 81 -2.89 -3.00 -0.01
CA HIS A 81 -2.38 -3.57 -1.26
C HIS A 81 -2.70 -2.70 -2.50
N ASP A 82 -3.84 -2.03 -2.51
CA ASP A 82 -4.33 -1.18 -3.62
C ASP A 82 -4.11 0.32 -3.39
N ILE A 83 -3.43 0.75 -2.32
CA ILE A 83 -3.22 2.19 -2.03
C ILE A 83 -2.49 2.95 -3.16
N GLY A 84 -1.78 2.21 -4.02
CA GLY A 84 -1.08 2.76 -5.18
C GLY A 84 -1.97 3.18 -6.34
N ASP A 85 -3.25 2.80 -6.36
CA ASP A 85 -4.14 2.98 -7.52
C ASP A 85 -4.25 4.44 -7.98
N THR A 86 -4.22 5.39 -7.05
CA THR A 86 -4.34 6.82 -7.36
C THR A 86 -3.13 7.40 -8.06
N LEU A 87 -2.00 6.69 -8.08
CA LEU A 87 -0.72 7.18 -8.62
C LEU A 87 -0.16 6.27 -9.72
N GLY A 88 -0.35 4.96 -9.62
CA GLY A 88 0.26 3.95 -10.48
C GLY A 88 -0.76 3.22 -11.33
N SER A 89 -1.30 3.85 -12.37
CA SER A 89 -2.37 3.27 -13.20
C SER A 89 -2.04 1.92 -13.83
N TYR A 90 -0.76 1.58 -14.00
CA TYR A 90 -0.30 0.33 -14.61
C TYR A 90 0.55 -0.54 -13.69
N ASN A 91 0.90 -0.04 -12.51
CA ASN A 91 1.86 -0.67 -11.61
C ASN A 91 1.62 -0.29 -10.14
N HIS A 92 0.37 -0.08 -9.76
CA HIS A 92 -0.03 0.22 -8.38
C HIS A 92 0.54 -0.75 -7.32
N PRO A 93 0.78 -2.06 -7.59
CA PRO A 93 1.37 -2.95 -6.61
C PRO A 93 2.80 -2.52 -6.22
N ASP A 94 3.57 -1.95 -7.16
CA ASP A 94 4.93 -1.48 -6.90
C ASP A 94 4.93 -0.30 -5.92
N ILE A 95 3.92 0.58 -6.01
CA ILE A 95 3.77 1.73 -5.11
C ILE A 95 3.41 1.25 -3.70
N ALA A 96 2.44 0.33 -3.59
CA ALA A 96 2.07 -0.28 -2.31
C ALA A 96 3.27 -1.01 -1.67
N ALA A 97 4.04 -1.76 -2.47
CA ALA A 97 5.24 -2.45 -2.01
C ALA A 97 6.30 -1.45 -1.51
N ALA A 98 6.54 -0.35 -2.24
CA ALA A 98 7.51 0.68 -1.82
C ALA A 98 7.15 1.31 -0.46
N ILE A 99 5.86 1.52 -0.20
CA ILE A 99 5.36 2.04 1.08
C ILE A 99 5.59 1.04 2.22
N LEU A 100 5.28 -0.24 2.00
CA LEU A 100 5.29 -1.28 3.04
C LEU A 100 6.67 -1.87 3.32
N LYS A 101 7.59 -1.83 2.35
CA LYS A 101 8.93 -2.44 2.41
C LYS A 101 9.71 -2.21 3.71
N PRO A 102 9.69 -1.03 4.35
CA PRO A 102 10.43 -0.82 5.60
C PRO A 102 9.82 -1.51 6.83
N PHE A 103 8.58 -2.00 6.75
CA PHE A 103 7.77 -2.38 7.91
C PHE A 103 7.33 -3.84 7.94
N VAL A 104 7.37 -4.54 6.79
CA VAL A 104 6.78 -5.88 6.65
C VAL A 104 7.82 -6.93 6.27
N SER A 105 7.51 -8.19 6.56
CA SER A 105 8.32 -9.34 6.18
C SER A 105 8.49 -9.46 4.65
N PRO A 106 9.60 -10.04 4.17
CA PRO A 106 9.81 -10.28 2.73
C PRO A 106 8.67 -11.08 2.06
N GLN A 107 8.05 -12.00 2.80
CA GLN A 107 6.95 -12.82 2.34
C GLN A 107 5.69 -11.98 2.09
N ASN A 108 5.31 -11.11 3.04
CA ASN A 108 4.17 -10.22 2.87
C ASN A 108 4.43 -9.12 1.84
N LEU A 109 5.67 -8.62 1.76
CA LEU A 109 6.07 -7.68 0.71
C LEU A 109 5.92 -8.31 -0.68
N TRP A 110 6.41 -9.54 -0.88
CA TRP A 110 6.27 -10.26 -2.14
C TRP A 110 4.80 -10.48 -2.51
N MET A 111 3.97 -10.84 -1.53
CA MET A 111 2.54 -10.99 -1.72
C MET A 111 1.91 -9.69 -2.24
N VAL A 112 2.22 -8.55 -1.63
CA VAL A 112 1.72 -7.24 -2.08
C VAL A 112 2.26 -6.89 -3.47
N GLU A 113 3.56 -7.03 -3.72
CA GLU A 113 4.16 -6.68 -5.00
C GLU A 113 3.59 -7.51 -6.18
N LYS A 114 3.25 -8.77 -5.92
CA LYS A 114 2.79 -9.71 -6.97
C LYS A 114 1.28 -9.84 -7.06
N HIS A 115 0.49 -9.15 -6.22
CA HIS A 115 -0.96 -9.32 -6.20
C HIS A 115 -1.61 -9.03 -7.57
N GLY A 116 -1.09 -8.06 -8.34
CA GLY A 116 -1.58 -7.74 -9.68
C GLY A 116 -1.45 -8.89 -10.69
N ILE A 117 -0.48 -9.79 -10.52
CA ILE A 117 -0.33 -11.01 -11.35
C ILE A 117 -1.45 -12.00 -11.03
N PHE A 118 -1.75 -12.18 -9.74
CA PHE A 118 -2.86 -13.02 -9.31
C PHE A 118 -4.19 -12.48 -9.83
N GLN A 119 -4.38 -11.16 -9.78
CA GLN A 119 -5.54 -10.48 -10.37
C GLN A 119 -5.65 -10.74 -11.88
N GLY A 120 -4.55 -10.57 -12.63
CA GLY A 120 -4.51 -10.80 -14.07
C GLY A 120 -4.82 -12.25 -14.47
N TYR A 121 -4.43 -13.25 -13.66
CA TYR A 121 -4.77 -14.65 -13.92
C TYR A 121 -6.29 -14.89 -13.96
N TYR A 122 -7.08 -14.16 -13.18
CA TYR A 122 -8.55 -14.33 -13.16
C TYR A 122 -9.28 -13.45 -14.19
N PHE A 123 -8.74 -12.27 -14.53
CA PHE A 123 -9.35 -11.41 -15.56
C PHE A 123 -9.03 -11.84 -16.99
N LEU A 124 -7.87 -12.46 -17.22
CA LEU A 124 -7.35 -12.72 -18.58
C LEU A 124 -7.34 -14.21 -18.97
N SER A 125 -7.77 -15.12 -18.08
CA SER A 125 -7.90 -16.55 -18.39
C SER A 125 -9.26 -16.85 -19.03
N PRO A 126 -9.32 -17.47 -20.23
CA PRO A 126 -10.57 -17.95 -20.80
C PRO A 126 -11.17 -19.09 -19.96
N PRO A 127 -12.50 -19.27 -19.96
CA PRO A 127 -13.15 -20.31 -19.17
C PRO A 127 -12.66 -21.69 -19.59
N GLY A 128 -12.02 -22.43 -18.68
CA GLY A 128 -11.90 -23.90 -18.84
C GLY A 128 -10.60 -24.61 -18.44
N HIS A 129 -9.61 -24.00 -17.78
CA HIS A 129 -8.40 -24.75 -17.39
C HIS A 129 -8.22 -24.81 -15.86
N GLY A 130 -8.08 -26.04 -15.35
CA GLY A 130 -8.17 -26.44 -13.94
C GLY A 130 -7.12 -25.82 -13.01
N SER A 131 -7.53 -25.63 -11.75
CA SER A 131 -6.81 -24.89 -10.71
C SER A 131 -5.85 -25.77 -9.87
N PRO A 132 -4.63 -25.30 -9.54
CA PRO A 132 -3.88 -25.68 -8.33
C PRO A 132 -4.14 -24.67 -7.17
N PRO A 133 -3.65 -24.90 -5.93
CA PRO A 133 -4.29 -24.44 -4.70
C PRO A 133 -3.87 -23.02 -4.29
N ALA A 134 -4.16 -22.02 -5.12
CA ALA A 134 -4.16 -20.61 -4.69
C ALA A 134 -5.55 -20.13 -4.23
N ARG A 135 -6.50 -21.08 -4.08
CA ARG A 135 -7.94 -20.85 -3.81
C ARG A 135 -8.26 -20.29 -2.42
N ALA A 136 -7.30 -20.11 -1.52
CA ALA A 136 -7.57 -19.80 -0.11
C ALA A 136 -7.35 -18.32 0.27
N ILE A 137 -6.43 -17.61 -0.38
CA ILE A 137 -5.86 -16.38 0.21
C ILE A 137 -6.48 -15.11 -0.40
N TRP A 138 -6.71 -15.08 -1.72
CA TRP A 138 -7.30 -13.94 -2.43
C TRP A 138 -8.77 -14.18 -2.80
N ARG A 139 -9.56 -14.76 -1.90
CA ARG A 139 -11.03 -14.80 -2.04
C ARG A 139 -11.63 -13.41 -1.79
N ALA A 140 -11.17 -12.38 -2.50
CA ALA A 140 -12.08 -11.31 -2.86
C ALA A 140 -13.02 -11.92 -3.91
N PRO A 141 -14.35 -11.82 -3.80
CA PRO A 141 -15.16 -11.96 -5.00
C PRO A 141 -14.54 -10.98 -6.01
N ALA A 142 -14.33 -11.45 -7.24
CA ALA A 142 -14.45 -10.51 -8.34
C ALA A 142 -15.78 -9.82 -8.10
N VAL A 143 -15.72 -8.54 -7.79
CA VAL A 143 -16.91 -7.71 -7.79
C VAL A 143 -17.43 -7.70 -9.22
#